data_AF-A0A9J6AX34-F1
#
_entry.id   AF-A0A9J6AX34-F1
#
_cell.length_a   1.000
_cell.length_b   1.000
_cell.length_c   1.000
_cell.angle_alpha   90.00
_cell.angle_beta   90.00
_cell.angle_gamma   90.00
#
_symmetry.space_group_name_H-M   'P 1'
#
loop_
_entity.id
_entity.type
_entity.pdbx_description
1 polymer ?
#
loop_
_entity_poly.entity_id
_entity_poly.type
_entity_poly.pdbx_seq_one_letter_code
_entity_poly.pdbx_strand_id
1 'polypeptide(L)'
;MECFSSPGWFSISTPSFLGLKSKNKLSLNRKYRSFNKDGSRCMSMSQTADESSGFSYKKLIHFALEETNTHTLLAPSSLQEKYSSLLAMDDKTELQMLSFEAPKIRLLRSLCIEGSDGMQILDFAAFPKPEFDLPIFCANFFTTAKMNIIVLDLNPLHDIMDQEDYKEKYYKDLIPLGLKYSELLPWGGKLTSESLRFFSPIVIWTRFSSSPHNHSVLFSAFKDYYQAPWVLYFLVGLRALCIIAQGHRQQITTLLFLVQAWLGLMDRSVGETDASQIACNCEAQHRYLTWRSEKDPGHGVLKRLIGEDLAKDVITKFLFNGVNELGNKTFLDYFPEYRCEDGKVNEKRSMIGKSFENRPWDARGEFTGDRVKIV
;
A
#
# COMPACT_ATOMS: atom_id res chain seq x y z
N MET A 1 51.37 -50.05 -28.33
CA MET A 1 50.52 -48.89 -28.03
C MET A 1 49.61 -49.30 -26.90
N GLU A 2 49.72 -48.55 -25.81
CA GLU A 2 49.26 -48.78 -24.43
C GLU A 2 47.78 -49.19 -24.35
N CYS A 3 47.28 -50.18 -23.58
CA CYS A 3 47.53 -50.74 -22.24
C CYS A 3 46.43 -50.35 -21.21
N PHE A 4 45.65 -51.38 -20.81
CA PHE A 4 45.08 -51.68 -19.47
C PHE A 4 44.08 -50.69 -18.82
N SER A 5 43.04 -51.05 -18.04
CA SER A 5 42.27 -52.28 -17.72
C SER A 5 41.22 -51.91 -16.64
N SER A 6 40.05 -52.56 -16.63
CA SER A 6 39.00 -52.54 -15.58
C SER A 6 39.44 -53.33 -14.30
N PRO A 7 38.62 -53.67 -13.24
CA PRO A 7 37.18 -53.43 -12.94
C PRO A 7 36.80 -53.20 -11.42
N GLY A 8 35.49 -53.05 -11.09
CA GLY A 8 34.82 -53.83 -10.01
C GLY A 8 34.52 -53.26 -8.58
N TRP A 9 33.22 -53.02 -8.30
CA TRP A 9 32.35 -53.40 -7.14
C TRP A 9 32.61 -53.08 -5.63
N PHE A 10 31.53 -52.55 -5.00
CA PHE A 10 30.94 -52.65 -3.63
C PHE A 10 31.73 -52.55 -2.28
N SER A 11 31.12 -51.75 -1.39
CA SER A 11 30.95 -51.89 0.08
C SER A 11 31.89 -51.18 1.09
N ILE A 12 31.23 -50.35 1.92
CA ILE A 12 31.33 -50.12 3.38
C ILE A 12 32.72 -50.16 4.04
N SER A 13 33.16 -49.02 4.59
CA SER A 13 33.58 -48.88 6.00
C SER A 13 34.11 -47.46 6.32
N THR A 14 33.66 -46.91 7.44
CA THR A 14 34.23 -45.74 8.15
C THR A 14 35.73 -45.85 8.40
N PRO A 15 36.44 -44.72 8.58
CA PRO A 15 37.17 -44.58 9.85
C PRO A 15 37.08 -43.17 10.50
N SER A 16 36.75 -43.22 11.79
CA SER A 16 37.38 -42.57 12.96
C SER A 16 37.94 -41.14 12.90
N PHE A 17 37.31 -40.33 13.76
CA PHE A 17 37.77 -39.12 14.45
C PHE A 17 39.21 -39.12 15.01
N LEU A 18 39.89 -37.98 14.81
CA LEU A 18 40.84 -37.27 15.69
C LEU A 18 40.71 -35.79 15.28
N GLY A 19 40.35 -34.79 16.09
CA GLY A 19 40.42 -34.64 17.53
C GLY A 19 41.33 -33.47 17.90
N LEU A 20 40.93 -32.21 17.64
CA LEU A 20 41.49 -31.05 18.34
C LEU A 20 40.43 -29.95 18.52
N LYS A 21 40.25 -29.62 19.80
CA LYS A 21 39.19 -28.78 20.38
C LYS A 21 39.49 -27.29 20.18
N SER A 22 38.45 -26.49 19.97
CA SER A 22 38.35 -25.18 20.62
C SER A 22 36.90 -24.90 21.02
N LYS A 23 36.76 -24.39 22.24
CA LYS A 23 35.51 -24.17 22.97
C LYS A 23 34.93 -22.82 22.56
N ASN A 24 33.62 -22.77 22.32
CA ASN A 24 32.73 -21.86 23.06
C ASN A 24 31.27 -22.27 22.86
N LYS A 25 30.67 -22.72 23.97
CA LYS A 25 29.23 -22.95 24.12
C LYS A 25 28.55 -21.59 24.23
N LEU A 26 27.60 -21.31 23.36
CA LEU A 26 26.52 -20.37 23.64
C LEU A 26 25.19 -21.10 23.43
N SER A 27 24.44 -21.16 24.52
CA SER A 27 23.19 -21.89 24.71
C SER A 27 22.05 -21.25 23.93
N LEU A 28 21.43 -22.03 23.03
CA LEU A 28 20.10 -21.74 22.49
C LEU A 28 19.05 -22.08 23.55
N ASN A 29 18.52 -21.06 24.24
CA ASN A 29 17.24 -21.18 24.94
C ASN A 29 16.14 -20.64 24.03
N ARG A 30 15.56 -21.54 23.22
CA ARG A 30 14.25 -21.35 22.58
C ARG A 30 13.16 -21.51 23.64
N LYS A 31 12.45 -20.43 23.99
CA LYS A 31 11.12 -20.53 24.61
C LYS A 31 10.07 -20.40 23.52
N TYR A 32 9.62 -21.54 23.01
CA TYR A 32 8.26 -21.68 22.49
C TYR A 32 7.32 -21.59 23.70
N ARG A 33 6.37 -20.65 23.69
CA ARG A 33 5.21 -20.70 24.59
C ARG A 33 4.02 -21.22 23.80
N SER A 34 3.60 -22.43 24.15
CA SER A 34 2.33 -23.02 23.74
C SER A 34 1.17 -22.22 24.36
N PHE A 35 0.18 -21.86 23.55
CA PHE A 35 -1.14 -21.48 24.06
C PHE A 35 -1.87 -22.73 24.54
N ASN A 36 -2.24 -22.76 25.83
CA ASN A 36 -3.20 -23.71 26.36
C ASN A 36 -4.48 -22.96 26.77
N LYS A 37 -5.60 -23.65 26.51
CA LYS A 37 -6.99 -23.28 26.77
C LYS A 37 -7.28 -23.07 28.27
N ASP A 38 -8.15 -22.10 28.53
CA ASP A 38 -9.34 -22.13 29.40
C ASP A 38 -9.48 -20.91 30.32
N GLY A 39 -10.71 -20.37 30.37
CA GLY A 39 -11.21 -19.59 31.51
C GLY A 39 -11.62 -18.16 31.20
N SER A 40 -12.89 -17.99 30.85
CA SER A 40 -13.61 -16.72 30.76
C SER A 40 -13.41 -15.80 31.97
N ARG A 41 -13.04 -14.53 31.73
CA ARG A 41 -13.45 -13.42 32.60
C ARG A 41 -13.49 -12.11 31.82
N CYS A 42 -14.70 -11.61 31.63
CA CYS A 42 -14.99 -10.27 31.16
C CYS A 42 -14.34 -9.25 32.12
N MET A 43 -13.43 -8.42 31.59
CA MET A 43 -12.84 -7.28 32.29
C MET A 43 -12.92 -6.09 31.34
N SER A 44 -13.73 -5.10 31.71
CA SER A 44 -13.90 -3.85 30.99
C SER A 44 -12.55 -3.14 30.86
N MET A 45 -12.13 -2.85 29.62
CA MET A 45 -10.96 -2.03 29.38
C MET A 45 -11.25 -0.58 29.77
N SER A 46 -10.77 -0.18 30.95
CA SER A 46 -10.59 1.22 31.29
C SER A 46 -9.52 1.80 30.37
N GLN A 47 -9.92 2.74 29.51
CA GLN A 47 -9.00 3.60 28.76
C GLN A 47 -8.11 4.37 29.74
N THR A 48 -6.85 3.96 29.83
CA THR A 48 -5.76 4.87 30.16
C THR A 48 -4.79 4.74 29.00
N ALA A 49 -4.93 5.67 28.06
CA ALA A 49 -4.02 5.79 26.93
C ALA A 49 -2.65 6.18 27.48
N ASP A 50 -1.65 5.37 27.17
CA ASP A 50 -0.26 5.74 27.31
C ASP A 50 0.05 6.82 26.26
N GLU A 51 -0.20 8.08 26.61
CA GLU A 51 0.09 9.30 25.83
C GLU A 51 1.61 9.61 25.76
N SER A 52 2.46 8.58 25.77
CA SER A 52 3.92 8.74 25.64
C SER A 52 4.52 8.15 24.35
N SER A 53 3.72 7.47 23.52
CA SER A 53 4.23 6.92 22.26
C SER A 53 4.23 7.98 21.14
N GLY A 54 5.43 8.43 20.74
CA GLY A 54 5.63 9.41 19.66
C GLY A 54 4.93 9.06 18.33
N PHE A 55 4.85 10.05 17.44
CA PHE A 55 4.36 9.88 16.07
C PHE A 55 5.21 8.84 15.32
N SER A 56 4.57 7.80 14.78
CA SER A 56 5.23 6.76 13.98
C SER A 56 4.24 6.10 13.03
N TYR A 57 4.60 6.02 11.75
CA TYR A 57 3.79 5.34 10.74
C TYR A 57 3.76 3.81 10.91
N LYS A 58 4.63 3.21 11.73
CA LYS A 58 4.56 1.78 12.07
C LYS A 58 3.21 1.40 12.69
N LYS A 59 2.58 2.33 13.42
CA LYS A 59 1.23 2.17 13.98
C LYS A 59 0.17 1.92 12.89
N LEU A 60 0.30 2.54 11.72
CA LEU A 60 -0.60 2.34 10.59
C LEU A 60 -0.37 0.99 9.90
N ILE A 61 0.90 0.58 9.79
CA ILE A 61 1.26 -0.74 9.26
C ILE A 61 0.69 -1.84 10.15
N HIS A 62 0.88 -1.75 11.47
CA HIS A 62 0.34 -2.71 12.42
C HIS A 62 -1.18 -2.84 12.31
N PHE A 63 -1.88 -1.69 12.34
CA PHE A 63 -3.33 -1.65 12.12
C PHE A 63 -3.73 -2.34 10.82
N ALA A 64 -3.09 -1.99 9.69
CA ALA A 64 -3.45 -2.57 8.39
C ALA A 64 -3.25 -4.09 8.38
N LEU A 65 -2.15 -4.60 8.95
CA LEU A 65 -1.89 -6.04 9.02
C LEU A 65 -2.89 -6.77 9.92
N GLU A 66 -3.21 -6.20 11.09
CA GLU A 66 -4.23 -6.76 11.98
C GLU A 66 -5.61 -6.81 11.32
N GLU A 67 -6.05 -5.69 10.75
CA GLU A 67 -7.34 -5.61 10.07
C GLU A 67 -7.41 -6.57 8.88
N THR A 68 -6.36 -6.64 8.06
CA THR A 68 -6.33 -7.58 6.93
C THR A 68 -6.51 -9.03 7.39
N ASN A 69 -5.89 -9.41 8.52
CA ASN A 69 -6.02 -10.75 9.10
C ASN A 69 -7.43 -11.10 9.59
N THR A 70 -8.30 -10.10 9.81
CA THR A 70 -9.72 -10.35 10.12
C THR A 70 -10.55 -10.68 8.87
N HIS A 71 -10.09 -10.29 7.68
CA HIS A 71 -10.75 -10.50 6.39
C HIS A 71 -10.15 -11.70 5.61
N THR A 72 -8.85 -11.94 5.75
CA THR A 72 -8.14 -13.03 5.05
C THR A 72 -6.86 -13.39 5.79
N LEU A 73 -6.35 -14.61 5.63
CA LEU A 73 -5.05 -14.99 6.21
C LEU A 73 -3.89 -14.43 5.36
N LEU A 74 -3.05 -13.59 5.96
CA LEU A 74 -1.80 -13.15 5.33
C LEU A 74 -0.71 -14.22 5.48
N ALA A 75 0.00 -14.50 4.39
CA ALA A 75 1.23 -15.29 4.38
C ALA A 75 2.43 -14.39 4.08
N PRO A 76 3.62 -14.62 4.68
CA PRO A 76 4.83 -13.89 4.29
C PRO A 76 5.14 -14.11 2.81
N SER A 77 5.46 -13.04 2.09
CA SER A 77 5.94 -13.14 0.71
C SER A 77 7.38 -13.67 0.68
N SER A 78 7.78 -14.34 -0.40
CA SER A 78 9.18 -14.73 -0.65
C SER A 78 10.15 -13.53 -0.65
N LEU A 79 9.64 -12.32 -0.94
CA LEU A 79 10.42 -11.09 -0.86
C LEU A 79 10.94 -10.80 0.55
N GLN A 80 10.26 -11.28 1.60
CA GLN A 80 10.60 -10.98 2.99
C GLN A 80 11.98 -11.53 3.39
N GLU A 81 12.44 -12.61 2.74
CA GLU A 81 13.77 -13.19 2.97
C GLU A 81 14.90 -12.27 2.50
N LYS A 82 14.63 -11.49 1.43
CA LYS A 82 15.61 -10.59 0.82
C LYS A 82 15.46 -9.14 1.30
N TYR A 83 14.23 -8.69 1.56
CA TYR A 83 13.89 -7.33 1.92
C TYR A 83 13.23 -7.31 3.31
N SER A 84 14.00 -6.91 4.32
CA SER A 84 13.52 -6.84 5.72
C SER A 84 13.96 -5.56 6.40
N SER A 85 15.24 -5.39 6.67
CA SER A 85 15.81 -4.14 7.17
C SER A 85 17.05 -3.78 6.37
N LEU A 86 17.24 -2.49 6.14
CA LEU A 86 18.43 -1.96 5.49
C LEU A 86 18.84 -0.66 6.18
N LEU A 87 20.12 -0.55 6.54
CA LEU A 87 20.68 0.70 7.05
C LEU A 87 21.05 1.61 5.88
N ALA A 88 20.74 2.89 6.03
CA ALA A 88 21.24 3.92 5.13
C ALA A 88 22.78 4.03 5.23
N MET A 89 23.40 4.64 4.22
CA MET A 89 24.84 4.85 4.13
C MET A 89 25.41 5.71 5.27
N ASP A 90 24.55 6.40 6.03
CA ASP A 90 24.95 7.20 7.19
C ASP A 90 24.92 6.41 8.51
N ASP A 91 24.53 5.13 8.48
CA ASP A 91 24.32 4.24 9.63
C ASP A 91 23.36 4.78 10.71
N LYS A 92 22.55 5.79 10.39
CA LYS A 92 21.63 6.46 11.32
C LYS A 92 20.17 6.30 10.94
N THR A 93 19.89 6.05 9.67
CA THR A 93 18.53 5.90 9.17
C THR A 93 18.26 4.44 8.82
N GLU A 94 17.24 3.84 9.42
CA GLU A 94 16.82 2.48 9.11
C GLU A 94 15.63 2.50 8.14
N LEU A 95 15.70 1.67 7.10
CA LEU A 95 14.62 1.37 6.18
C LEU A 95 14.07 -0.01 6.54
N GLN A 96 12.81 -0.05 6.98
CA GLN A 96 12.13 -1.29 7.35
C GLN A 96 11.11 -1.69 6.29
N MET A 97 11.18 -2.93 5.85
CA MET A 97 10.42 -3.50 4.74
C MET A 97 9.66 -4.74 5.19
N LEU A 98 8.35 -4.74 4.96
CA LEU A 98 7.50 -5.91 5.18
C LEU A 98 6.75 -6.26 3.89
N SER A 99 6.57 -7.55 3.64
CA SER A 99 5.86 -8.05 2.46
C SER A 99 5.09 -9.33 2.76
N PHE A 100 3.83 -9.34 2.33
CA PHE A 100 2.88 -10.43 2.52
C PHE A 100 2.08 -10.67 1.24
N GLU A 101 1.41 -11.81 1.17
CA GLU A 101 0.47 -12.19 0.13
C GLU A 101 -0.78 -12.82 0.75
N ALA A 102 -1.85 -12.90 -0.04
CA ALA A 102 -3.11 -13.52 0.37
C ALA A 102 -3.82 -14.14 -0.86
N PRO A 103 -4.93 -14.88 -0.70
CA PRO A 103 -5.67 -15.45 -1.82
C PRO A 103 -6.00 -14.45 -2.94
N LYS A 104 -6.42 -13.22 -2.61
CA LYS A 104 -6.75 -12.15 -3.58
C LYS A 104 -5.66 -11.07 -3.72
N ILE A 105 -4.64 -11.09 -2.87
CA ILE A 105 -3.58 -10.07 -2.82
C ILE A 105 -2.29 -10.69 -3.35
N ARG A 106 -1.79 -10.17 -4.48
CA ARG A 106 -0.51 -10.57 -5.05
C ARG A 106 0.64 -10.12 -4.15
N LEU A 107 0.59 -8.87 -3.68
CA LEU A 107 1.61 -8.32 -2.80
C LEU A 107 1.05 -7.18 -1.96
N LEU A 108 1.03 -7.38 -0.64
CA LEU A 108 0.87 -6.34 0.37
C LEU A 108 2.26 -5.97 0.88
N ARG A 109 2.73 -4.74 0.67
CA ARG A 109 4.08 -4.34 1.09
C ARG A 109 4.12 -2.98 1.74
N SER A 110 5.03 -2.84 2.70
CA SER A 110 5.33 -1.57 3.35
C SER A 110 6.82 -1.29 3.35
N LEU A 111 7.20 -0.07 3.02
CA LEU A 111 8.49 0.53 3.36
C LEU A 111 8.25 1.65 4.38
N CYS A 112 8.89 1.54 5.53
CA CYS A 112 8.88 2.54 6.59
C CYS A 112 10.30 3.05 6.82
N ILE A 113 10.48 4.37 6.84
CA ILE A 113 11.79 5.00 7.11
C ILE A 113 11.60 5.94 8.28
N GLU A 114 12.43 5.79 9.31
CA GLU A 114 12.49 6.68 10.47
C GLU A 114 13.90 7.25 10.57
N GLY A 115 14.06 8.52 10.17
CA GLY A 115 15.33 9.24 10.23
C GLY A 115 15.53 9.94 11.57
N SER A 116 16.79 10.08 11.99
CA SER A 116 17.15 10.77 13.24
C SER A 116 16.86 12.28 13.24
N ASP A 117 16.64 12.86 12.05
CA ASP A 117 16.34 14.28 11.83
C ASP A 117 14.82 14.60 11.88
N GLY A 118 14.00 13.62 12.25
CA GLY A 118 12.54 13.74 12.27
C GLY A 118 11.88 13.49 10.90
N MET A 119 12.64 13.02 9.90
CA MET A 119 12.07 12.50 8.66
C MET A 119 11.33 11.18 8.93
N GLN A 120 10.08 11.08 8.49
CA GLN A 120 9.35 9.82 8.46
C GLN A 120 8.72 9.57 7.09
N ILE A 121 8.87 8.35 6.59
CA ILE A 121 8.32 7.95 5.29
C ILE A 121 7.52 6.67 5.47
N LEU A 122 6.33 6.65 4.87
CA LEU A 122 5.54 5.44 4.67
C LEU A 122 5.27 5.29 3.17
N ASP A 123 5.65 4.15 2.61
CA ASP A 123 5.12 3.67 1.34
C ASP A 123 4.42 2.33 1.61
N PHE A 124 3.10 2.32 1.60
CA PHE A 124 2.28 1.15 1.85
C PHE A 124 1.32 0.94 0.69
N ALA A 125 1.26 -0.27 0.15
CA ALA A 125 0.37 -0.59 -0.96
C ALA A 125 -0.05 -2.06 -0.95
N ALA A 126 -1.21 -2.30 -1.53
CA ALA A 126 -1.77 -3.62 -1.73
C ALA A 126 -2.08 -3.82 -3.22
N PHE A 127 -1.34 -4.73 -3.85
CA PHE A 127 -1.51 -5.10 -5.25
C PHE A 127 -2.36 -6.36 -5.34
N PRO A 128 -3.52 -6.33 -6.02
CA PRO A 128 -4.34 -7.52 -6.19
C PRO A 128 -3.73 -8.49 -7.19
N LYS A 129 -4.15 -9.75 -7.16
CA LYS A 129 -3.86 -10.68 -8.25
C LYS A 129 -4.68 -10.30 -9.50
N PRO A 130 -4.21 -10.57 -10.73
CA PRO A 130 -4.89 -10.14 -11.96
C PRO A 130 -6.33 -10.67 -12.12
N GLU A 131 -6.69 -11.75 -11.44
CA GLU A 131 -8.06 -12.27 -11.39
C GLU A 131 -9.01 -11.34 -10.62
N PHE A 132 -8.50 -10.44 -9.78
CA PHE A 132 -9.30 -9.50 -9.00
C PHE A 132 -8.97 -8.09 -9.46
N ASP A 133 -9.91 -7.44 -10.17
CA ASP A 133 -9.74 -6.09 -10.71
C ASP A 133 -9.87 -4.98 -9.65
N LEU A 134 -9.49 -5.27 -8.41
CA LEU A 134 -9.53 -4.32 -7.29
C LEU A 134 -8.68 -3.07 -7.58
N PRO A 135 -9.10 -1.89 -7.08
CA PRO A 135 -8.21 -0.74 -6.99
C PRO A 135 -6.95 -1.08 -6.18
N ILE A 136 -5.82 -0.48 -6.54
CA ILE A 136 -4.57 -0.60 -5.80
C ILE A 136 -4.65 0.33 -4.59
N PHE A 137 -4.62 -0.21 -3.37
CA PHE A 137 -4.50 0.64 -2.17
C PHE A 137 -3.11 1.28 -2.17
N CYS A 138 -3.04 2.58 -1.95
CA CYS A 138 -1.82 3.35 -2.04
C CYS A 138 -1.75 4.41 -0.93
N ALA A 139 -0.71 4.33 -0.09
CA ALA A 139 -0.40 5.34 0.92
C ALA A 139 1.08 5.70 0.84
N ASN A 140 1.36 6.91 0.33
CA ASN A 140 2.70 7.48 0.20
C ASN A 140 2.80 8.76 1.04
N PHE A 141 3.36 8.63 2.24
CA PHE A 141 3.49 9.71 3.20
C PHE A 141 4.95 10.11 3.35
N PHE A 142 5.23 11.39 3.15
CA PHE A 142 6.53 11.98 3.40
C PHE A 142 6.38 13.09 4.44
N THR A 143 7.01 12.90 5.59
CA THR A 143 6.95 13.83 6.72
C THR A 143 8.34 14.30 7.09
N THR A 144 8.44 15.58 7.40
CA THR A 144 9.58 16.24 8.03
C THR A 144 9.11 16.95 9.29
N ALA A 145 10.02 17.54 10.05
CA ALA A 145 9.68 18.35 11.22
C ALA A 145 8.64 19.47 10.94
N LYS A 146 8.57 19.99 9.70
CA LYS A 146 7.72 21.16 9.37
C LYS A 146 6.59 20.85 8.39
N MET A 147 6.76 19.87 7.51
CA MET A 147 5.89 19.66 6.35
C MET A 147 5.58 18.19 6.15
N ASN A 148 4.35 17.92 5.73
CA ASN A 148 3.86 16.62 5.32
C ASN A 148 3.43 16.73 3.85
N ILE A 149 3.82 15.76 3.02
CA ILE A 149 3.40 15.61 1.63
C ILE A 149 2.78 14.22 1.53
N ILE A 150 1.48 14.18 1.27
CA ILE A 150 0.67 12.98 1.47
C ILE A 150 -0.08 12.67 0.18
N VAL A 151 0.01 11.41 -0.24
CA VAL A 151 -0.92 10.77 -1.17
C VAL A 151 -1.54 9.56 -0.48
N LEU A 152 -2.86 9.54 -0.34
CA LEU A 152 -3.65 8.37 0.08
C LEU A 152 -4.76 8.15 -0.93
N ASP A 153 -4.85 6.94 -1.48
CA ASP A 153 -5.83 6.62 -2.51
C ASP A 153 -6.13 5.14 -2.64
N LEU A 154 -7.24 4.84 -3.30
CA LEU A 154 -7.52 3.56 -3.95
C LEU A 154 -7.32 3.79 -5.45
N ASN A 155 -6.08 3.69 -5.93
CA ASN A 155 -5.76 3.99 -7.33
C ASN A 155 -6.54 3.04 -8.25
N PRO A 156 -7.28 3.54 -9.26
CA PRO A 156 -8.04 2.69 -10.15
C PRO A 156 -7.11 1.81 -10.98
N LEU A 157 -7.47 0.54 -11.16
CA LEU A 157 -6.72 -0.37 -12.03
C LEU A 157 -6.91 0.03 -13.50
N HIS A 158 -8.15 0.29 -13.90
CA HIS A 158 -8.53 0.69 -15.25
C HIS A 158 -8.77 2.19 -15.35
N ASP A 159 -8.73 2.74 -16.56
CA ASP A 159 -8.99 4.16 -16.77
C ASP A 159 -10.42 4.52 -16.36
N ILE A 160 -10.58 5.59 -15.59
CA ILE A 160 -11.88 6.09 -15.10
C ILE A 160 -12.28 7.42 -15.74
N MET A 161 -11.46 7.91 -16.68
CA MET A 161 -11.71 9.15 -17.39
C MET A 161 -12.60 8.92 -18.61
N ASP A 162 -12.42 7.77 -19.26
CA ASP A 162 -13.18 7.33 -20.43
C ASP A 162 -14.02 6.06 -20.15
N GLN A 163 -13.70 5.24 -19.14
CA GLN A 163 -14.53 4.08 -18.76
C GLN A 163 -15.35 4.35 -17.49
N GLU A 164 -16.64 4.60 -17.66
CA GLU A 164 -17.57 4.86 -16.55
C GLU A 164 -17.87 3.61 -15.72
N ASP A 165 -17.90 2.42 -16.32
CA ASP A 165 -18.28 1.17 -15.64
C ASP A 165 -17.37 0.84 -14.45
N TYR A 166 -16.05 1.00 -14.61
CA TYR A 166 -15.09 0.75 -13.53
C TYR A 166 -15.19 1.81 -12.44
N LYS A 167 -15.39 3.08 -12.84
CA LYS A 167 -15.59 4.21 -11.91
C LYS A 167 -16.83 3.96 -11.03
N GLU A 168 -17.96 3.63 -11.65
CA GLU A 168 -19.22 3.34 -10.98
C GLU A 168 -19.12 2.09 -10.08
N LYS A 169 -18.47 1.02 -10.55
CA LYS A 169 -18.29 -0.22 -9.78
C LYS A 169 -17.60 0.02 -8.44
N TYR A 170 -16.56 0.87 -8.40
CA TYR A 170 -15.69 1.00 -7.23
C TYR A 170 -15.84 2.28 -6.43
N TYR A 171 -16.23 3.41 -7.04
CA TYR A 171 -16.10 4.72 -6.39
C TYR A 171 -17.44 5.38 -6.05
N LYS A 172 -18.56 4.98 -6.65
CA LYS A 172 -19.88 5.62 -6.41
C LYS A 172 -20.24 5.69 -4.92
N ASP A 173 -19.99 4.59 -4.19
CA ASP A 173 -20.32 4.48 -2.76
C ASP A 173 -19.21 5.06 -1.86
N LEU A 174 -18.06 5.43 -2.44
CA LEU A 174 -16.91 6.00 -1.74
C LEU A 174 -16.82 7.53 -1.83
N ILE A 175 -17.60 8.17 -2.71
CA ILE A 175 -17.62 9.64 -2.83
C ILE A 175 -17.84 10.35 -1.48
N PRO A 176 -18.76 9.90 -0.58
CA PRO A 176 -18.91 10.52 0.73
C PRO A 176 -17.65 10.43 1.62
N LEU A 177 -16.88 9.34 1.50
CA LEU A 177 -15.61 9.17 2.20
C LEU A 177 -14.56 10.15 1.66
N GLY A 178 -14.48 10.29 0.33
CA GLY A 178 -13.64 11.28 -0.34
C GLY A 178 -13.95 12.71 0.12
N LEU A 179 -15.23 13.07 0.14
CA LEU A 179 -15.71 14.38 0.59
C LEU A 179 -15.30 14.69 2.02
N LYS A 180 -15.60 13.78 2.97
CA LYS A 180 -15.25 13.92 4.39
C LYS A 180 -13.80 14.34 4.58
N TYR A 181 -12.87 13.67 3.91
CA TYR A 181 -11.45 13.94 4.08
C TYR A 181 -10.94 15.07 3.20
N SER A 182 -11.60 15.42 2.10
CA SER A 182 -11.25 16.60 1.31
C SER A 182 -11.46 17.92 2.06
N GLU A 183 -12.41 17.95 3.01
CA GLU A 183 -12.64 19.09 3.91
C GLU A 183 -11.59 19.19 5.02
N LEU A 184 -11.12 18.05 5.53
CA LEU A 184 -10.17 17.98 6.65
C LEU A 184 -8.70 18.04 6.20
N LEU A 185 -8.41 17.57 4.99
CA LEU A 185 -7.07 17.49 4.40
C LEU A 185 -7.10 18.19 3.03
N PRO A 186 -6.88 19.53 3.01
CA PRO A 186 -7.10 20.33 1.81
C PRO A 186 -6.14 19.97 0.68
N TRP A 187 -6.56 20.24 -0.56
CA TRP A 187 -5.79 19.93 -1.76
C TRP A 187 -4.36 20.50 -1.73
N GLY A 188 -3.37 19.67 -2.08
CA GLY A 188 -1.94 19.98 -1.99
C GLY A 188 -1.40 20.96 -3.05
N GLY A 189 -2.28 21.56 -3.85
CA GLY A 189 -1.95 22.44 -4.98
C GLY A 189 -1.44 21.67 -6.20
N LYS A 190 -0.71 22.37 -7.08
CA LYS A 190 -0.21 21.79 -8.32
C LYS A 190 0.62 20.51 -8.13
N LEU A 191 0.35 19.53 -8.98
CA LEU A 191 1.06 18.25 -9.06
C LEU A 191 1.38 17.88 -10.52
N THR A 192 2.21 16.85 -10.71
CA THR A 192 2.51 16.28 -12.04
C THR A 192 1.22 15.86 -12.72
N SER A 193 0.94 16.44 -13.89
CA SER A 193 -0.30 16.22 -14.64
C SER A 193 -0.58 14.75 -14.94
N GLU A 194 0.43 14.01 -15.39
CA GLU A 194 0.36 12.60 -15.76
C GLU A 194 0.04 11.70 -14.56
N SER A 195 0.29 12.15 -13.32
CA SER A 195 -0.08 11.40 -12.11
C SER A 195 -1.59 11.26 -11.95
N LEU A 196 -2.39 12.19 -12.49
CA LEU A 196 -3.86 12.10 -12.42
C LEU A 196 -4.42 10.93 -13.22
N ARG A 197 -3.68 10.39 -14.20
CA ARG A 197 -4.04 9.15 -14.93
C ARG A 197 -4.22 7.95 -14.00
N PHE A 198 -3.71 8.02 -12.77
CA PHE A 198 -3.69 6.93 -11.81
C PHE A 198 -4.38 7.27 -10.49
N PHE A 199 -5.02 8.44 -10.39
CA PHE A 199 -5.71 8.87 -9.17
C PHE A 199 -7.22 8.71 -9.31
N SER A 200 -7.86 8.31 -8.21
CA SER A 200 -9.31 8.17 -8.14
C SER A 200 -10.01 9.50 -7.79
N PRO A 201 -11.35 9.56 -7.92
CA PRO A 201 -12.12 10.73 -7.49
C PRO A 201 -12.08 10.98 -5.98
N ILE A 202 -11.62 10.01 -5.18
CA ILE A 202 -11.50 10.10 -3.73
C ILE A 202 -10.05 10.34 -3.26
N VAL A 203 -9.09 10.54 -4.17
CA VAL A 203 -7.68 10.74 -3.80
C VAL A 203 -7.51 11.85 -2.76
N ILE A 204 -6.70 11.59 -1.73
CA ILE A 204 -6.17 12.61 -0.82
C ILE A 204 -4.75 12.94 -1.27
N TRP A 205 -4.62 13.99 -2.08
CA TRP A 205 -3.35 14.68 -2.33
C TRP A 205 -3.34 15.95 -1.48
N THR A 206 -2.49 15.99 -0.45
CA THR A 206 -2.46 17.11 0.49
C THR A 206 -1.03 17.46 0.93
N ARG A 207 -0.87 18.71 1.37
CA ARG A 207 0.33 19.21 2.04
C ARG A 207 -0.10 20.01 3.26
N PHE A 208 0.48 19.72 4.41
CA PHE A 208 0.14 20.42 5.66
C PHE A 208 1.31 20.47 6.63
N SER A 209 1.27 21.44 7.55
CA SER A 209 2.24 21.58 8.64
C SER A 209 2.04 20.51 9.71
N SER A 210 3.15 20.03 10.27
CA SER A 210 3.13 18.99 11.31
C SER A 210 2.46 19.50 12.58
N SER A 211 1.39 18.83 13.00
CA SER A 211 0.69 19.07 14.27
C SER A 211 0.01 17.78 14.74
N PRO A 212 -0.17 17.57 16.06
CA PRO A 212 -0.88 16.40 16.57
C PRO A 212 -2.27 16.23 15.98
N HIS A 213 -2.99 17.34 15.74
CA HIS A 213 -4.31 17.32 15.11
C HIS A 213 -4.25 16.78 13.68
N ASN A 214 -3.40 17.34 12.81
CA ASN A 214 -3.30 16.92 11.41
C ASN A 214 -2.83 15.47 11.29
N HIS A 215 -1.93 15.02 12.17
CA HIS A 215 -1.49 13.63 12.21
C HIS A 215 -2.61 12.69 12.65
N SER A 216 -3.44 13.09 13.62
CA SER A 216 -4.63 12.33 14.03
C SER A 216 -5.66 12.20 12.89
N VAL A 217 -5.88 13.30 12.14
CA VAL A 217 -6.74 13.29 10.95
C VAL A 217 -6.18 12.37 9.87
N LEU A 218 -4.88 12.45 9.56
CA LEU A 218 -4.23 11.57 8.58
C LEU A 218 -4.33 10.08 8.98
N PHE A 219 -4.15 9.77 10.27
CA PHE A 219 -4.29 8.40 10.77
C PHE A 219 -5.72 7.90 10.62
N SER A 220 -6.71 8.75 10.92
CA SER A 220 -8.12 8.42 10.72
C SER A 220 -8.43 8.20 9.23
N ALA A 221 -7.89 9.04 8.35
CA ALA A 221 -8.03 8.89 6.90
C ALA A 221 -7.48 7.56 6.40
N PHE A 222 -6.26 7.20 6.80
CA PHE A 222 -5.65 5.92 6.45
C PHE A 222 -6.54 4.74 6.85
N LYS A 223 -7.03 4.74 8.10
CA LYS A 223 -7.87 3.66 8.62
C LYS A 223 -9.19 3.54 7.86
N ASP A 224 -9.87 4.67 7.63
CA ASP A 224 -11.14 4.68 6.91
C ASP A 224 -10.96 4.24 5.45
N TYR A 225 -9.89 4.66 4.76
CA TYR A 225 -9.63 4.24 3.37
C TYR A 225 -9.23 2.77 3.26
N TYR A 226 -8.58 2.21 4.28
CA TYR A 226 -8.19 0.81 4.27
C TYR A 226 -9.36 -0.12 4.64
N GLN A 227 -10.14 0.21 5.67
CA GLN A 227 -11.07 -0.72 6.30
C GLN A 227 -12.56 -0.50 5.98
N ALA A 228 -13.05 0.74 5.96
CA ALA A 228 -14.38 1.14 6.48
C ALA A 228 -15.53 0.13 6.23
N PRO A 229 -16.51 -0.05 7.15
CA PRO A 229 -16.94 0.96 8.13
C PRO A 229 -17.08 0.50 9.61
N TRP A 230 -16.90 1.47 10.52
CA TRP A 230 -17.80 1.61 11.68
C TRP A 230 -18.90 2.61 11.33
N VAL A 231 -20.14 2.14 11.43
CA VAL A 231 -21.43 2.83 11.41
C VAL A 231 -21.34 4.34 11.70
N LEU A 232 -21.33 5.19 10.66
CA LEU A 232 -21.61 6.61 10.84
C LEU A 232 -23.12 6.87 10.72
N TYR A 233 -23.90 6.37 11.69
CA TYR A 233 -25.15 6.97 12.16
C TYR A 233 -25.62 6.22 13.43
N PHE A 234 -24.94 6.41 14.56
CA PHE A 234 -25.50 5.95 15.84
C PHE A 234 -25.41 6.90 17.04
N LEU A 235 -24.95 8.16 16.90
CA LEU A 235 -24.92 9.08 18.05
C LEU A 235 -25.54 10.47 17.85
N VAL A 236 -25.88 10.89 16.64
CA VAL A 236 -26.66 12.14 16.43
C VAL A 236 -28.16 11.87 16.28
N GLY A 237 -28.56 10.64 15.88
CA GLY A 237 -29.96 10.26 15.70
C GLY A 237 -30.71 9.85 16.98
N LEU A 238 -30.02 9.52 18.07
CA LEU A 238 -30.68 9.07 19.31
C LEU A 238 -31.23 10.22 20.18
N ARG A 239 -30.87 11.48 19.90
CA ARG A 239 -31.58 12.63 20.48
C ARG A 239 -32.84 13.01 19.69
N ALA A 240 -32.93 12.63 18.41
CA ALA A 240 -34.13 12.86 17.60
C ALA A 240 -35.16 11.72 17.73
N LEU A 241 -34.71 10.47 17.91
CA LEU A 241 -35.61 9.31 18.05
C LEU A 241 -36.27 9.18 19.43
N CYS A 242 -35.78 9.86 20.47
CA CYS A 242 -36.51 9.95 21.74
C CYS A 242 -37.68 10.95 21.71
N ILE A 243 -37.85 11.75 20.65
CA ILE A 243 -38.93 12.75 20.58
C ILE A 243 -40.12 12.29 19.70
N ILE A 244 -39.97 11.24 18.88
CA ILE A 244 -41.06 10.73 18.01
C ILE A 244 -41.54 9.33 18.44
N ALA A 245 -41.33 8.95 19.70
CA ALA A 245 -41.90 7.74 20.30
C ALA A 245 -43.30 7.98 20.94
N GLN A 246 -43.98 9.07 20.58
CA GLN A 246 -45.41 9.24 20.83
C GLN A 246 -46.18 9.24 19.51
N GLY A 247 -46.55 8.03 19.10
CA GLY A 247 -47.69 7.80 18.20
C GLY A 247 -47.43 8.04 16.72
N HIS A 248 -46.71 7.15 16.04
CA HIS A 248 -47.10 6.65 14.72
C HIS A 248 -46.21 5.47 14.33
N ARG A 249 -46.84 4.30 14.12
CA ARG A 249 -46.19 3.06 13.72
C ARG A 249 -45.89 3.11 12.21
N GLN A 250 -44.82 3.80 11.81
CA GLN A 250 -44.21 3.61 10.50
C GLN A 250 -42.94 2.77 10.65
N GLN A 251 -42.82 1.73 9.81
CA GLN A 251 -41.64 0.90 9.72
C GLN A 251 -40.45 1.76 9.28
N ILE A 252 -39.54 2.05 10.19
CA ILE A 252 -38.24 2.64 9.85
C ILE A 252 -37.37 1.49 9.33
N THR A 253 -37.33 1.31 8.01
CA THR A 253 -36.27 0.53 7.36
C THR A 253 -35.02 1.42 7.36
N THR A 254 -34.19 1.32 8.38
CA THR A 254 -32.87 1.98 8.39
C THR A 254 -31.99 1.28 7.35
N LEU A 255 -31.88 1.87 6.16
CA LEU A 255 -30.95 1.42 5.13
C LEU A 255 -29.53 1.82 5.58
N LEU A 256 -28.87 0.92 6.30
CA LEU A 256 -27.47 1.06 6.71
C LEU A 256 -26.60 0.94 5.45
N PHE A 257 -26.25 2.05 4.81
CA PHE A 257 -25.22 2.05 3.78
C PHE A 257 -23.87 1.84 4.47
N LEU A 258 -23.43 0.58 4.52
CA LEU A 258 -22.06 0.21 4.88
C LEU A 258 -21.15 0.70 3.76
N VAL A 259 -20.57 1.89 3.91
CA VAL A 259 -19.50 2.35 3.02
C VAL A 259 -18.30 1.46 3.26
N GLN A 260 -18.08 0.54 2.33
CA GLN A 260 -17.01 -0.44 2.37
C GLN A 260 -15.79 0.07 1.60
N ALA A 261 -14.68 0.38 2.30
CA ALA A 261 -13.44 0.86 1.66
C ALA A 261 -12.61 -0.32 1.12
N TRP A 262 -11.27 -0.26 1.13
CA TRP A 262 -10.47 -1.24 0.38
C TRP A 262 -10.67 -2.70 0.81
N LEU A 263 -10.64 -3.03 2.11
CA LEU A 263 -10.89 -4.39 2.60
C LEU A 263 -12.33 -4.86 2.30
N GLY A 264 -13.32 -3.99 2.43
CA GLY A 264 -14.70 -4.32 2.06
C GLY A 264 -14.92 -4.49 0.55
N LEU A 265 -14.14 -3.80 -0.29
CA LEU A 265 -14.07 -4.08 -1.73
C LEU A 265 -13.43 -5.45 -1.99
N MET A 266 -12.35 -5.77 -1.29
CA MET A 266 -11.68 -7.06 -1.39
C MET A 266 -12.61 -8.23 -1.03
N ASP A 267 -13.42 -8.10 0.02
CA ASP A 267 -14.39 -9.13 0.42
C ASP A 267 -15.37 -9.44 -0.72
N ARG A 268 -15.92 -8.39 -1.33
CA ARG A 268 -16.93 -8.48 -2.40
C ARG A 268 -16.36 -8.84 -3.76
N SER A 269 -15.05 -8.71 -3.96
CA SER A 269 -14.41 -8.98 -5.25
C SER A 269 -14.53 -10.47 -5.60
N VAL A 270 -15.12 -10.74 -6.75
CA VAL A 270 -15.23 -12.07 -7.35
C VAL A 270 -14.11 -12.21 -8.36
N GLY A 271 -13.45 -13.37 -8.38
CA GLY A 271 -12.38 -13.64 -9.34
C GLY A 271 -12.93 -13.73 -10.76
N GLU A 272 -12.29 -13.01 -11.67
CA GLU A 272 -12.50 -13.11 -13.10
C GLU A 272 -12.09 -14.49 -13.60
N THR A 273 -12.85 -15.00 -14.58
CA THR A 273 -12.62 -16.30 -15.21
C THR A 273 -12.30 -16.16 -16.69
N ASP A 274 -12.66 -15.05 -17.32
CA ASP A 274 -12.29 -14.76 -18.70
C ASP A 274 -10.79 -14.43 -18.82
N ALA A 275 -10.07 -15.25 -19.59
CA ALA A 275 -8.63 -15.11 -19.75
C ALA A 275 -8.20 -13.78 -20.38
N SER A 276 -9.02 -13.21 -21.26
CA SER A 276 -8.72 -11.93 -21.91
C SER A 276 -8.85 -10.78 -20.91
N GLN A 277 -9.89 -10.81 -20.08
CA GLN A 277 -10.10 -9.82 -19.03
C GLN A 277 -9.02 -9.90 -17.94
N ILE A 278 -8.60 -11.11 -17.55
CA ILE A 278 -7.45 -11.30 -16.64
C ILE A 278 -6.17 -10.71 -17.25
N ALA A 279 -5.93 -10.94 -18.55
CA ALA A 279 -4.79 -10.36 -19.25
C ALA A 279 -4.86 -8.82 -19.29
N CYS A 280 -6.04 -8.23 -19.52
CA CYS A 280 -6.25 -6.79 -19.43
C CYS A 280 -5.95 -6.23 -18.03
N ASN A 281 -6.43 -6.90 -16.98
CA ASN A 281 -6.15 -6.54 -15.59
C ASN A 281 -4.65 -6.61 -15.28
N CYS A 282 -3.98 -7.65 -15.77
CA CYS A 282 -2.53 -7.84 -15.62
C CYS A 282 -1.76 -6.71 -16.31
N GLU A 283 -2.11 -6.38 -17.55
CA GLU A 283 -1.47 -5.31 -18.31
C GLU A 283 -1.68 -3.93 -17.66
N ALA A 284 -2.89 -3.67 -17.15
CA ALA A 284 -3.20 -2.43 -16.45
C ALA A 284 -2.35 -2.27 -15.17
N GLN A 285 -2.21 -3.34 -14.38
CA GLN A 285 -1.33 -3.34 -13.21
C GLN A 285 0.14 -3.15 -13.62
N HIS A 286 0.59 -3.84 -14.67
CA HIS A 286 1.94 -3.73 -15.19
C HIS A 286 2.26 -2.29 -15.65
N ARG A 287 1.32 -1.63 -16.34
CA ARG A 287 1.43 -0.21 -16.73
C ARG A 287 1.57 0.71 -15.51
N TYR A 288 0.79 0.49 -14.46
CA TYR A 288 0.90 1.24 -13.20
C TYR A 288 2.29 1.07 -12.54
N LEU A 289 2.75 -0.19 -12.41
CA LEU A 289 4.06 -0.50 -11.81
C LEU A 289 5.20 0.10 -12.63
N THR A 290 5.11 0.02 -13.97
CA THR A 290 6.07 0.61 -14.90
C THR A 290 6.14 2.13 -14.72
N TRP A 291 4.98 2.80 -14.67
CA TRP A 291 4.94 4.25 -14.44
C TRP A 291 5.63 4.65 -13.13
N ARG A 292 5.26 3.98 -12.02
CA ARG A 292 5.77 4.38 -10.70
C ARG A 292 7.24 4.01 -10.52
N SER A 293 7.68 2.84 -10.97
CA SER A 293 9.09 2.44 -10.90
C SER A 293 10.04 3.36 -11.66
N GLU A 294 9.52 4.15 -12.63
CA GLU A 294 10.30 5.13 -13.38
C GLU A 294 10.15 6.56 -12.79
N LYS A 295 8.92 7.01 -12.47
CA LYS A 295 8.61 8.43 -12.25
C LYS A 295 8.26 8.83 -10.82
N ASP A 296 8.26 7.88 -9.87
CA ASP A 296 7.88 8.20 -8.49
C ASP A 296 8.75 9.29 -7.84
N PRO A 297 8.16 10.24 -7.10
CA PRO A 297 8.92 11.28 -6.40
C PRO A 297 9.90 10.76 -5.34
N GLY A 298 9.66 9.58 -4.76
CA GLY A 298 10.46 9.04 -3.66
C GLY A 298 11.86 8.55 -4.06
N HIS A 299 12.11 8.32 -5.35
CA HIS A 299 13.37 7.71 -5.82
C HIS A 299 14.62 8.49 -5.40
N GLY A 300 14.58 9.82 -5.48
CA GLY A 300 15.73 10.65 -5.10
C GLY A 300 16.09 10.52 -3.61
N VAL A 301 15.10 10.31 -2.74
CA VAL A 301 15.35 10.09 -1.32
C VAL A 301 16.01 8.74 -1.09
N LEU A 302 15.52 7.67 -1.74
CA LEU A 302 16.13 6.35 -1.65
C LEU A 302 17.56 6.34 -2.16
N LYS A 303 17.82 6.91 -3.35
CA LYS A 303 19.18 7.02 -3.91
C LYS A 303 20.14 7.72 -2.96
N ARG A 304 19.70 8.77 -2.27
CA ARG A 304 20.50 9.48 -1.28
C ARG A 304 20.76 8.64 -0.02
N LEU A 305 19.79 7.84 0.41
CA LEU A 305 19.91 7.03 1.63
C LEU A 305 20.75 5.77 1.41
N ILE A 306 20.55 5.06 0.30
CA ILE A 306 21.07 3.70 0.13
C ILE A 306 21.91 3.51 -1.14
N GLY A 307 22.16 4.58 -1.91
CA GLY A 307 22.92 4.54 -3.16
C GLY A 307 22.06 4.16 -4.37
N GLU A 308 22.58 4.42 -5.57
CA GLU A 308 21.86 4.26 -6.83
C GLU A 308 21.44 2.80 -7.10
N ASP A 309 22.38 1.86 -6.99
CA ASP A 309 22.14 0.45 -7.35
C ASP A 309 21.15 -0.24 -6.41
N LEU A 310 21.30 -0.04 -5.10
CA LEU A 310 20.40 -0.57 -4.08
C LEU A 310 19.02 0.09 -4.17
N ALA A 311 18.96 1.41 -4.40
CA ALA A 311 17.68 2.08 -4.63
C ALA A 311 16.96 1.50 -5.84
N LYS A 312 17.65 1.28 -6.96
CA LYS A 312 17.07 0.65 -8.16
C LYS A 312 16.57 -0.77 -7.87
N ASP A 313 17.32 -1.58 -7.12
CA ASP A 313 16.92 -2.93 -6.72
C ASP A 313 15.65 -2.89 -5.83
N VAL A 314 15.61 -2.03 -4.81
CA VAL A 314 14.43 -1.86 -3.93
C VAL A 314 13.22 -1.35 -4.71
N ILE A 315 13.39 -0.37 -5.60
CA ILE A 315 12.30 0.18 -6.41
C ILE A 315 11.69 -0.91 -7.31
N THR A 316 12.52 -1.60 -8.10
CA THR A 316 12.04 -2.50 -9.16
C THR A 316 11.69 -3.91 -8.66
N LYS A 317 12.30 -4.38 -7.57
CA LYS A 317 12.10 -5.75 -7.07
C LYS A 317 11.35 -5.84 -5.75
N PHE A 318 11.13 -4.73 -5.04
CA PHE A 318 10.33 -4.70 -3.82
C PHE A 318 9.12 -3.75 -3.93
N LEU A 319 9.33 -2.44 -4.08
CA LEU A 319 8.24 -1.44 -4.06
C LEU A 319 7.24 -1.63 -5.21
N PHE A 320 7.77 -1.93 -6.40
CA PHE A 320 7.00 -2.18 -7.62
C PHE A 320 7.33 -3.57 -8.20
N ASN A 321 7.55 -4.55 -7.32
CA ASN A 321 7.65 -5.95 -7.71
C ASN A 321 6.47 -6.33 -8.62
N GLY A 322 6.75 -7.03 -9.71
CA GLY A 322 5.82 -7.30 -10.80
C GLY A 322 6.17 -6.54 -12.09
N VAL A 323 6.93 -5.45 -12.03
CA VAL A 323 7.35 -4.70 -13.24
C VAL A 323 8.21 -5.52 -14.21
N ASN A 324 8.91 -6.56 -13.72
CA ASN A 324 9.71 -7.45 -14.56
C ASN A 324 9.02 -8.80 -14.86
N GLU A 325 7.82 -9.03 -14.32
CA GLU A 325 7.19 -10.36 -14.25
C GLU A 325 5.78 -10.37 -14.87
N LEU A 326 5.03 -9.28 -14.74
CA LEU A 326 3.64 -9.18 -15.21
C LEU A 326 3.54 -8.83 -16.71
N GLY A 327 4.60 -8.32 -17.32
CA GLY A 327 4.60 -7.94 -18.72
C GLY A 327 5.99 -7.63 -19.26
N ASN A 328 6.06 -7.40 -20.58
CA ASN A 328 7.31 -7.15 -21.31
C ASN A 328 7.38 -5.74 -21.93
N LYS A 329 6.30 -4.96 -21.88
CA LYS A 329 6.26 -3.58 -22.39
C LYS A 329 7.14 -2.67 -21.53
N THR A 330 8.00 -1.88 -22.17
CA THR A 330 8.86 -0.90 -21.50
C THR A 330 8.08 0.35 -21.12
N PHE A 331 8.70 1.23 -20.33
CA PHE A 331 8.13 2.54 -20.02
C PHE A 331 7.78 3.35 -21.29
N LEU A 332 8.63 3.32 -22.32
CA LEU A 332 8.38 4.05 -23.57
C LEU A 332 7.36 3.38 -24.50
N ASP A 333 6.97 2.13 -24.24
CA ASP A 333 5.86 1.48 -24.95
C ASP A 333 4.51 1.95 -24.39
N TYR A 334 4.43 2.22 -23.09
CA TYR A 334 3.22 2.78 -22.45
C TYR A 334 3.14 4.31 -22.51
N PHE A 335 4.28 5.00 -22.45
CA PHE A 335 4.39 6.45 -22.35
C PHE A 335 5.36 7.01 -23.41
N PRO A 336 5.04 6.85 -24.70
CA PRO A 336 5.93 7.25 -25.79
C PRO A 336 6.25 8.74 -25.81
N GLU A 337 5.42 9.59 -25.19
CA GLU A 337 5.64 11.04 -25.05
C GLU A 337 6.91 11.39 -24.25
N TYR A 338 7.46 10.44 -23.50
CA TYR A 338 8.74 10.59 -22.78
C TYR A 338 9.96 10.19 -23.62
N ARG A 339 9.81 9.80 -24.88
CA ARG A 339 10.95 9.40 -25.72
C ARG A 339 11.76 10.62 -26.14
N CYS A 340 13.04 10.65 -25.77
CA CYS A 340 14.02 11.60 -26.29
C CYS A 340 14.45 11.23 -27.72
N GLU A 341 15.08 12.18 -28.42
CA GLU A 341 15.63 11.96 -29.78
C GLU A 341 16.68 10.83 -29.82
N ASP A 342 17.42 10.63 -28.73
CA ASP A 342 18.41 9.55 -28.57
C ASP A 342 17.79 8.19 -28.19
N GLY A 343 16.46 8.10 -28.14
CA GLY A 343 15.70 6.90 -27.82
C GLY A 343 15.59 6.59 -26.32
N LYS A 344 16.19 7.39 -25.43
CA LYS A 344 16.10 7.20 -23.97
C LYS A 344 14.83 7.81 -23.38
N VAL A 345 14.57 7.48 -22.11
CA VAL A 345 13.51 8.10 -21.30
C VAL A 345 13.93 9.52 -20.91
N ASN A 346 13.04 10.49 -21.15
CA ASN A 346 13.24 11.87 -20.75
C ASN A 346 13.36 11.98 -19.22
N GLU A 347 14.37 12.70 -18.73
CA GLU A 347 14.63 12.86 -17.29
C GLU A 347 13.55 13.69 -16.58
N LYS A 348 12.76 14.49 -17.32
CA LYS A 348 11.64 15.22 -16.76
C LYS A 348 10.68 14.23 -16.07
N ARG A 349 10.15 14.64 -14.92
CA ARG A 349 9.06 13.91 -14.25
C ARG A 349 7.75 14.05 -15.01
N SER A 350 7.55 15.20 -15.66
CA SER A 350 6.32 15.57 -16.34
C SER A 350 6.67 16.22 -17.67
N MET A 351 6.09 15.72 -18.75
CA MET A 351 6.19 16.31 -20.08
C MET A 351 5.20 17.46 -20.24
N ILE A 352 4.02 17.35 -19.63
CA ILE A 352 2.99 18.40 -19.61
C ILE A 352 3.34 19.53 -18.63
N GLY A 353 3.97 19.18 -17.51
CA GLY A 353 4.25 20.07 -16.39
C GLY A 353 3.27 19.89 -15.23
N LYS A 354 3.41 20.74 -14.21
CA LYS A 354 2.51 20.70 -13.06
C LYS A 354 1.25 21.54 -13.32
N SER A 355 0.08 20.94 -13.08
CA SER A 355 -1.23 21.57 -13.25
C SER A 355 -2.13 21.30 -12.02
N PHE A 356 -3.40 21.67 -12.11
CA PHE A 356 -4.46 21.39 -11.12
C PHE A 356 -4.17 22.02 -9.76
N GLU A 357 -4.14 23.36 -9.75
CA GLU A 357 -4.03 24.16 -8.51
C GLU A 357 -5.17 23.86 -7.53
N ASN A 358 -6.36 23.53 -8.06
CA ASN A 358 -7.52 23.08 -7.30
C ASN A 358 -7.81 21.60 -7.58
N ARG A 359 -8.53 20.94 -6.66
CA ARG A 359 -8.99 19.56 -6.82
C ARG A 359 -9.78 19.41 -8.13
N PRO A 360 -9.42 18.49 -9.03
CA PRO A 360 -10.05 18.39 -10.35
C PRO A 360 -11.28 17.46 -10.38
N TRP A 361 -11.88 17.17 -9.23
CA TRP A 361 -13.16 16.47 -9.11
C TRP A 361 -14.14 17.32 -8.30
N ASP A 362 -15.40 17.37 -8.74
CA ASP A 362 -16.47 18.03 -8.00
C ASP A 362 -16.93 17.19 -6.78
N ALA A 363 -17.91 17.71 -6.04
CA ALA A 363 -18.43 17.05 -4.86
C ALA A 363 -19.15 15.70 -5.14
N ARG A 364 -19.47 15.40 -6.40
CA ARG A 364 -20.06 14.12 -6.82
C ARG A 364 -19.01 13.15 -7.36
N GLY A 365 -17.73 13.53 -7.38
CA GLY A 365 -16.65 12.74 -7.96
C GLY A 365 -16.59 12.84 -9.49
N GLU A 366 -17.22 13.86 -10.09
CA GLU A 366 -17.11 14.12 -11.52
C GLU A 366 -15.86 14.93 -11.84
N PHE A 367 -15.11 14.48 -12.84
CA PHE A 367 -13.89 15.15 -13.24
C PHE A 367 -14.20 16.49 -13.91
N THR A 368 -13.70 17.58 -13.33
CA THR A 368 -13.91 18.97 -13.79
C THR A 368 -12.63 19.62 -14.31
N GLY A 369 -11.51 18.89 -14.28
CA GLY A 369 -10.25 19.37 -14.81
C GLY A 369 -10.23 19.44 -16.35
N ASP A 370 -9.26 20.20 -16.87
CA ASP A 370 -9.00 20.23 -18.31
C ASP A 370 -8.29 18.93 -18.72
N ARG A 371 -8.98 18.07 -19.49
CA ARG A 371 -8.50 16.75 -19.93
C ARG A 371 -7.23 16.85 -20.81
N VAL A 372 -7.04 17.95 -21.54
CA VAL A 372 -5.83 18.19 -22.35
C VAL A 372 -4.58 18.24 -21.48
N LYS A 373 -4.73 18.50 -20.17
CA LYS A 373 -3.63 18.53 -19.20
C LYS A 373 -3.35 17.18 -18.54
N ILE A 374 -3.92 16.07 -19.05
CA ILE A 374 -3.69 14.71 -18.53
C ILE A 374 -3.27 13.75 -19.66
N VAL A 375 -3.73 13.99 -20.90
CA VAL A 375 -3.42 13.15 -22.07
C VAL A 375 -1.98 13.27 -22.50
#